data_AF-A0A946TJ21-F1
#
_entry.id   AF-A0A946TJ21-F1
#
_cell.length_a   1.000
_cell.length_b   1.000
_cell.length_c   1.000
_cell.angle_alpha   90.00
_cell.angle_beta   90.00
_cell.angle_gamma   90.00
#
_symmetry.space_group_name_H-M   'P 1'
#
loop_
_entity.id
_entity.type
_entity.pdbx_description
1 polymer ?
#
loop_
_entity_poly.entity_id
_entity_poly.type
_entity_poly.pdbx_seq_one_letter_code
_entity_poly.pdbx_strand_id
1 'polypeptide(L)'
;MTDPDSFSNFANRSSSKWLRYPADVLPMHVAEMDFDVAEPIRARLARMVTNSDLGYLGPFAKAGQAFESFALNRWGWQLDPTQVKMATDVGVAAV
;
A
#
# COMPACT_ATOMS: atom_id res chain seq x y z
N MET A 1 -24.33 3.86 12.16
CA MET A 1 -23.44 3.15 11.22
C MET A 1 -23.21 4.13 10.09
N THR A 2 -22.01 4.67 9.94
CA THR A 2 -21.70 5.66 8.90
C THR A 2 -21.87 5.00 7.54
N ASP A 3 -22.53 5.70 6.62
CA ASP A 3 -22.66 5.27 5.22
C ASP A 3 -21.25 5.11 4.62
N PRO A 4 -20.85 3.92 4.14
CA PRO A 4 -19.52 3.69 3.54
C PRO A 4 -19.25 4.59 2.33
N ASP A 5 -20.29 5.06 1.64
CA ASP A 5 -20.19 5.93 0.48
C ASP A 5 -20.19 7.43 0.83
N SER A 6 -20.25 7.77 2.13
CA SER A 6 -20.19 9.17 2.57
C SER A 6 -18.76 9.71 2.51
N PHE A 7 -18.60 10.88 1.87
CA PHE A 7 -17.34 11.64 1.86
C PHE A 7 -16.84 12.00 3.26
N SER A 8 -17.71 12.03 4.28
CA SER A 8 -17.32 12.25 5.68
C SER A 8 -16.37 11.18 6.23
N ASN A 9 -16.32 9.98 5.64
CA ASN A 9 -15.45 8.89 6.07
C ASN A 9 -13.96 9.25 5.93
N PHE A 10 -13.63 10.19 5.05
CA PHE A 10 -12.26 10.57 4.76
C PHE A 10 -11.81 11.85 5.48
N ALA A 11 -12.73 12.56 6.15
CA ALA A 11 -12.45 13.81 6.85
C ALA A 11 -11.41 13.68 7.99
N ASN A 12 -11.17 12.46 8.49
CA ASN A 12 -10.17 12.17 9.52
C ASN A 12 -8.81 11.72 8.96
N ARG A 13 -8.61 11.70 7.64
CA ARG A 13 -7.34 11.29 7.03
C ARG A 13 -6.33 12.44 7.08
N SER A 14 -5.09 12.11 7.41
CA SER A 14 -3.97 13.07 7.53
C SER A 14 -3.04 13.10 6.31
N SER A 15 -3.45 12.52 5.18
CA SER A 15 -2.65 12.47 3.96
C SER A 15 -2.51 13.86 3.30
N SER A 16 -1.55 13.96 2.37
CA SER A 16 -1.43 15.13 1.48
C SER A 16 -2.73 15.40 0.73
N LYS A 17 -3.41 14.35 0.22
CA LYS A 17 -4.67 14.50 -0.51
C LYS A 17 -5.70 15.30 0.28
N TRP A 18 -5.85 14.97 1.55
CA TRP A 18 -6.91 15.52 2.41
C TRP A 18 -6.51 16.82 3.15
N LEU A 19 -5.22 17.13 3.24
CA LEU A 19 -4.72 18.33 3.95
C LEU A 19 -4.19 19.45 3.03
N ARG A 20 -4.03 19.21 1.73
CA ARG A 20 -3.42 20.17 0.78
C ARG A 20 -4.27 21.41 0.53
N TYR A 21 -5.60 21.25 0.51
CA TYR A 21 -6.55 22.30 0.12
C TYR A 21 -7.53 22.60 1.27
N PRO A 22 -8.18 23.79 1.28
CA PRO A 22 -9.24 24.13 2.21
C PRO A 22 -10.38 23.10 2.24
N ALA A 23 -11.11 23.03 3.36
CA ALA A 23 -12.13 22.00 3.61
C ALA A 23 -13.35 22.05 2.67
N ASP A 24 -13.56 23.17 1.97
CA ASP A 24 -14.60 23.37 0.96
C ASP A 24 -14.17 22.95 -0.45
N VAL A 25 -12.93 22.46 -0.62
CA VAL A 25 -12.40 21.94 -1.88
C VAL A 25 -12.41 20.42 -1.86
N LEU A 26 -13.03 19.79 -2.86
CA LEU A 26 -12.94 18.34 -3.06
C LEU A 26 -11.56 17.97 -3.64
N PRO A 27 -10.70 17.21 -2.94
CA PRO A 27 -9.33 16.98 -3.39
C PRO A 27 -9.23 15.83 -4.41
N MET A 28 -8.78 16.13 -5.63
CA MET A 28 -8.58 15.17 -6.72
C MET A 28 -7.22 15.33 -7.42
N HIS A 29 -6.15 15.59 -6.67
CA HIS A 29 -4.88 16.06 -7.23
C HIS A 29 -3.71 15.07 -7.19
N VAL A 30 -3.76 14.06 -6.30
CA VAL A 30 -2.68 13.07 -6.11
C VAL A 30 -3.23 11.67 -6.35
N ALA A 31 -2.38 10.79 -6.87
CA ALA A 31 -2.69 9.37 -7.11
C ALA A 31 -2.79 8.57 -5.79
N GLU A 32 -3.77 8.92 -4.96
CA GLU A 32 -4.19 8.22 -3.75
C GLU A 32 -5.70 7.92 -3.87
N MET A 33 -6.10 6.70 -3.52
CA MET A 33 -7.48 6.23 -3.69
C MET A 33 -8.34 6.47 -2.44
N ASP A 34 -9.64 6.68 -2.65
CA ASP A 34 -10.65 6.80 -1.60
C ASP A 34 -11.34 5.45 -1.33
N PHE A 35 -10.54 4.39 -1.30
CA PHE A 35 -10.98 3.05 -0.91
C PHE A 35 -10.23 2.61 0.33
N ASP A 36 -10.83 1.69 1.09
CA ASP A 36 -10.14 1.04 2.18
C ASP A 36 -9.06 0.08 1.63
N VAL A 37 -7.96 -0.02 2.37
CA VAL A 37 -6.95 -1.05 2.13
C VAL A 37 -7.58 -2.42 2.39
N ALA A 38 -7.30 -3.39 1.52
CA ALA A 38 -7.86 -4.74 1.62
C ALA A 38 -7.61 -5.36 3.02
N GLU A 39 -8.64 -6.04 3.55
CA GLU A 39 -8.60 -6.59 4.91
C GLU A 39 -7.37 -7.46 5.23
N PRO A 40 -6.90 -8.35 4.33
CA PRO A 40 -5.71 -9.16 4.61
C PRO A 40 -4.44 -8.33 4.88
N ILE A 41 -4.33 -7.15 4.27
CA ILE A 41 -3.19 -6.24 4.45
C ILE A 41 -3.31 -5.54 5.81
N ARG A 42 -4.49 -4.99 6.13
CA ARG A 42 -4.77 -4.34 7.43
C ARG A 42 -4.52 -5.29 8.60
N ALA A 43 -5.01 -6.54 8.50
CA ALA A 43 -4.82 -7.57 9.52
C ALA A 43 -3.35 -7.92 9.74
N ARG A 44 -2.54 -8.02 8.65
CA ARG A 44 -1.11 -8.30 8.78
C ARG A 44 -0.36 -7.16 9.48
N LEU A 45 -0.65 -5.91 9.13
CA LEU A 45 -0.06 -4.73 9.75
C LEU A 45 -0.43 -4.63 11.23
N ALA A 46 -1.70 -4.83 11.57
CA ALA A 46 -2.16 -4.85 12.96
C ALA A 46 -1.41 -5.90 13.79
N ARG A 47 -1.23 -7.11 13.25
CA ARG A 47 -0.46 -8.19 13.90
C ARG A 47 1.00 -7.80 14.13
N MET A 48 1.64 -7.08 13.21
CA MET A 48 3.03 -6.62 13.40
C MET A 48 3.11 -5.64 14.57
N VAL A 49 2.17 -4.69 14.64
CA VAL A 49 2.09 -3.73 15.74
C VAL A 49 1.87 -4.43 17.08
N THR A 50 0.91 -5.36 17.16
CA THR A 50 0.64 -6.14 18.38
C THR A 50 1.86 -6.93 18.86
N ASN A 51 2.73 -7.35 17.94
CA ASN A 51 3.93 -8.12 18.25
C ASN A 51 5.17 -7.27 18.51
N SER A 52 5.07 -5.94 18.47
CA SER A 52 6.23 -5.03 18.48
C SER A 52 7.26 -5.35 17.37
N ASP A 53 6.78 -5.86 16.23
CA ASP A 53 7.56 -6.30 15.08
C ASP A 53 7.86 -5.11 14.15
N LEU A 54 8.60 -4.12 14.67
CA LEU A 54 8.88 -2.83 14.02
C LEU A 54 10.40 -2.51 13.93
N GLY A 55 11.24 -3.54 14.05
CA GLY A 55 12.69 -3.42 13.93
C GLY A 55 13.20 -3.39 12.49
N TYR A 56 14.52 -3.43 12.32
CA TYR A 56 15.15 -3.51 11.00
C TYR A 56 14.71 -4.76 10.22
N LEU A 57 14.47 -4.58 8.91
CA LEU A 57 14.07 -5.65 8.02
C LEU A 57 15.20 -6.70 7.88
N GLY A 58 14.89 -7.95 8.24
CA GLY A 58 15.74 -9.10 7.94
C GLY A 58 15.60 -9.60 6.50
N PRO A 59 16.34 -10.66 6.10
CA PRO A 59 16.22 -11.25 4.78
C PRO A 59 14.77 -11.63 4.43
N PHE A 60 14.22 -11.02 3.38
CA PHE A 60 12.83 -11.22 2.98
C PHE A 60 12.72 -12.07 1.70
N ALA A 61 13.16 -13.32 1.80
CA ALA A 61 13.28 -14.25 0.66
C ALA A 61 11.95 -14.52 -0.08
N LYS A 62 10.81 -14.25 0.56
CA LYS A 62 9.47 -14.53 0.00
C LYS A 62 8.99 -13.47 -1.00
N ALA A 63 9.61 -12.29 -1.08
CA ALA A 63 9.16 -11.23 -1.99
C ALA A 63 9.20 -11.65 -3.45
N GLY A 64 10.30 -12.27 -3.90
CA GLY A 64 10.45 -12.72 -5.29
C GLY A 64 9.39 -13.75 -5.68
N GLN A 65 9.17 -14.77 -4.85
CA GLN A 65 8.17 -15.82 -5.09
C GLN A 65 6.73 -15.28 -5.07
N ALA A 66 6.44 -14.34 -4.16
CA ALA A 66 5.13 -13.70 -4.11
C ALA A 66 4.88 -12.86 -5.38
N PHE A 67 5.90 -12.14 -5.86
CA PHE A 67 5.79 -11.34 -7.09
C PHE A 67 5.69 -12.23 -8.34
N GLU A 68 6.45 -13.31 -8.43
CA GLU A 68 6.34 -14.30 -9.51
C GLU A 68 4.90 -14.82 -9.62
N SER A 69 4.31 -15.25 -8.50
CA SER A 69 2.92 -15.75 -8.47
C SER A 69 1.92 -14.68 -8.90
N PHE A 70 2.12 -13.44 -8.46
CA PHE A 70 1.28 -12.31 -8.85
C PHE A 70 1.38 -11.99 -10.35
N ALA A 71 2.60 -11.87 -10.87
CA ALA A 71 2.89 -11.52 -12.26
C ALA A 71 2.36 -12.59 -13.22
N LEU A 72 2.51 -13.87 -12.87
CA LEU A 72 1.96 -14.98 -13.63
C LEU A 72 0.43 -14.92 -13.67
N ASN A 73 -0.22 -14.78 -12.51
CA ASN A 73 -1.69 -14.79 -12.43
C ASN A 73 -2.33 -13.56 -13.08
N ARG A 74 -1.72 -12.39 -12.95
CA ARG A 74 -2.31 -11.13 -13.42
C ARG A 74 -1.97 -10.82 -14.87
N TRP A 75 -0.77 -11.18 -15.31
CA TRP A 75 -0.21 -10.76 -16.59
C TRP A 75 0.27 -11.92 -17.47
N GLY A 76 0.27 -13.16 -16.98
CA GLY A 76 0.86 -14.29 -17.69
C GLY A 76 2.39 -14.24 -17.77
N TRP A 77 3.03 -13.36 -16.99
CA TRP A 77 4.47 -13.15 -17.05
C TRP A 77 5.20 -14.15 -16.14
N GLN A 78 5.98 -15.05 -16.76
CA GLN A 78 6.93 -15.93 -16.08
C GLN A 78 8.28 -15.20 -15.94
N LEU A 79 8.72 -15.01 -14.70
CA LEU A 79 9.97 -14.33 -14.35
C LEU A 79 10.80 -15.20 -13.41
N ASP A 80 12.12 -15.00 -13.39
CA ASP A 80 12.99 -15.64 -12.40
C ASP A 80 12.91 -14.86 -11.07
N PRO A 81 12.38 -15.47 -9.98
CA PRO A 81 12.20 -14.77 -8.71
C PRO A 81 13.53 -14.32 -8.08
N THR A 82 14.67 -14.87 -8.47
CA THR A 82 16.00 -14.47 -7.98
C THR A 82 16.46 -13.11 -8.52
N GLN A 83 15.87 -12.68 -9.64
CA GLN A 83 16.13 -11.38 -10.27
C GLN A 83 15.30 -10.24 -9.65
N VAL A 84 14.31 -10.56 -8.81
CA VAL A 84 13.51 -9.55 -8.11
C VAL A 84 14.33 -8.92 -6.99
N LYS A 85 14.47 -7.59 -7.02
CA LYS A 85 15.11 -6.79 -5.97
C LYS A 85 14.09 -5.85 -5.34
N MET A 86 14.21 -5.64 -4.03
CA MET A 86 13.38 -4.67 -3.32
C MET A 86 14.04 -3.30 -3.37
N ALA A 87 13.22 -2.28 -3.59
CA ALA A 87 13.54 -0.87 -3.39
C ALA A 87 12.45 -0.25 -2.50
N THR A 88 12.73 0.91 -1.91
CA THR A 88 11.75 1.63 -1.07
C THR A 88 10.55 2.10 -1.87
N ASP A 89 10.79 2.52 -3.11
CA ASP A 89 9.81 2.99 -4.08
C ASP A 89 10.42 3.02 -5.48
N VAL A 90 9.60 3.32 -6.50
CA VAL A 90 10.01 3.36 -7.91
C VAL A 90 11.01 4.49 -8.19
N GLY A 91 10.91 5.62 -7.49
CA GLY A 91 11.82 6.75 -7.67
C GLY A 91 13.24 6.42 -7.24
N VAL A 92 13.39 5.74 -6.10
CA VAL A 92 14.69 5.22 -5.63
C VAL A 92 15.23 4.11 -6.54
N ALA A 93 14.36 3.27 -7.09
CA ALA A 93 14.79 2.18 -7.99
C ALA A 93 15.28 2.66 -9.37
N ALA A 94 14.83 3.83 -9.81
CA ALA A 94 15.10 4.34 -11.16
C ALA A 94 16.39 5.19 -11.27
N VAL A 95 17.00 5.56 -10.14
CA VAL A 95 18.20 6.42 -10.07
C VAL A 95 19.46 5.60 -9.84
#